data_AF-A0A9W9QNK7-F1
#
_entry.id   AF-A0A9W9QNK7-F1
#
_cell.length_a   1.000
_cell.length_b   1.000
_cell.length_c   1.000
_cell.angle_alpha   90.00
_cell.angle_beta   90.00
_cell.angle_gamma   90.00
#
_symmetry.space_group_name_H-M   'P 1'
#
loop_
_entity.id
_entity.type
_entity.pdbx_description
1 polymer ?
#
loop_
_entity_poly.entity_id
_entity_poly.type
_entity_poly.pdbx_seq_one_letter_code
_entity_poly.pdbx_strand_id
1 'polypeptide(L)'
;MDNLRRMAERHLERLRRRTKDDTLILDLRDLTNAIIEEGNRLSAIVPPKPPPSRAVTSLDRNEIARIFHLTRDTPMAYEFEASPREPMFLPPHLEAVLSDYDLAMGRTTTTEASSRSRIDAIILLTLAQMKKDVAADPRSSVSSVRSTHSLHIQHETYVSMPWEFPDGLYVLRGKVDCSVWYENPDCLETNCVLVEAKRLGDVSMAVPQCLTYMAMVYWTRKRAGLSDLSVWGIATDSDYWNFIHIRPGGTFATEIYIYHNTPLKIMCMISKLYRRVAQTAELPTKNKRWTAASGISFASYETALEETQLKDADELTE
;
A
#
# COMPACT_ATOMS: atom_id res chain seq x y z
N MET A 1 24.61 16.19 -16.35
CA MET A 1 24.75 17.20 -17.43
C MET A 1 24.95 18.61 -16.92
N ASP A 2 24.18 19.09 -15.93
CA ASP A 2 24.34 20.44 -15.35
C ASP A 2 25.75 20.78 -14.83
N ASN A 3 26.41 19.85 -14.15
CA ASN A 3 27.77 20.06 -13.66
C ASN A 3 28.81 20.18 -14.79
N LEU A 4 28.61 19.46 -15.90
CA LEU A 4 29.45 19.51 -17.10
C LEU A 4 29.28 20.86 -17.82
N ARG A 5 28.05 21.34 -17.95
CA ARG A 5 27.73 22.66 -18.52
C ARG A 5 28.38 23.79 -17.72
N ARG A 6 28.23 23.80 -16.40
CA ARG A 6 28.88 24.80 -15.52
C ARG A 6 30.41 24.71 -15.54
N MET A 7 30.97 23.52 -15.78
CA MET A 7 32.42 23.34 -15.89
C MET A 7 32.95 23.90 -17.22
N ALA A 8 32.26 23.64 -18.32
CA ALA A 8 32.59 24.13 -19.65
C ALA A 8 32.50 25.67 -19.73
N GLU A 9 31.42 26.26 -19.21
CA GLU A 9 31.25 27.72 -19.15
C GLU A 9 32.37 28.40 -18.34
N ARG A 10 32.78 27.80 -17.20
CA ARG A 10 33.91 28.28 -16.40
C ARG A 10 35.26 28.13 -17.09
N HIS A 11 35.41 27.18 -18.02
CA HIS A 11 36.64 27.04 -18.81
C HIS A 11 36.67 28.04 -19.96
N LEU A 12 35.54 28.27 -20.63
CA LEU A 12 35.38 29.25 -21.69
C LEU A 12 35.68 30.67 -21.17
N GLU A 13 35.14 31.02 -20.01
CA GLU A 13 35.37 32.31 -19.35
C GLU A 13 36.85 32.51 -18.95
N ARG A 14 37.54 31.44 -18.53
CA ARG A 14 38.98 31.49 -18.22
C ARG A 14 39.84 31.69 -19.47
N LEU A 15 39.43 31.12 -20.60
CA LEU A 15 40.12 31.28 -21.89
C LEU A 15 39.89 32.67 -22.49
N ARG A 16 38.69 33.22 -22.36
CA ARG A 16 38.33 34.58 -22.77
C ARG A 16 39.19 35.65 -22.10
N ARG A 17 39.62 35.41 -20.86
CA ARG A 17 40.53 36.30 -20.12
C ARG A 17 41.99 36.19 -20.54
N ARG A 18 42.39 35.09 -21.19
CA ARG A 18 43.78 34.79 -21.55
C ARG A 18 44.09 34.99 -23.03
N THR A 19 43.07 35.01 -23.88
CA THR A 19 43.22 35.01 -25.34
C THR A 19 42.43 36.17 -25.92
N LYS A 20 43.05 36.98 -26.80
CA LYS A 20 42.37 38.09 -27.52
C LYS A 20 41.85 37.67 -28.90
N ASP A 21 41.96 36.38 -29.22
CA ASP A 21 41.54 35.83 -30.50
C ASP A 21 40.06 35.44 -30.42
N ASP A 22 39.20 36.36 -30.87
CA ASP A 22 37.75 36.21 -30.83
C ASP A 22 37.24 35.04 -31.69
N THR A 23 37.97 34.71 -32.75
CA THR A 23 37.68 33.56 -33.63
C THR A 23 37.84 32.24 -32.88
N LEU A 24 38.92 32.09 -32.11
CA LEU A 24 39.19 30.88 -31.33
C LEU A 24 38.18 30.69 -30.18
N ILE A 25 37.66 31.78 -29.63
CA ILE A 25 36.62 31.77 -28.60
C ILE A 25 35.26 31.33 -29.17
N LEU A 26 34.93 31.75 -30.41
CA LEU A 26 33.71 31.34 -31.10
C LEU A 26 33.74 29.84 -31.43
N ASP A 27 34.83 29.35 -32.04
CA ASP A 27 34.96 27.94 -32.40
C ASP A 27 34.83 27.00 -31.19
N LEU A 28 35.43 27.38 -30.05
CA LEU A 28 35.33 26.62 -28.80
C LEU A 28 33.91 26.63 -28.22
N ARG A 29 33.19 27.75 -28.36
CA ARG A 29 31.80 27.84 -27.91
C ARG A 29 30.91 26.93 -28.74
N ASP A 30 31.09 26.93 -30.06
CA ASP A 30 30.30 26.11 -30.98
C ASP A 30 30.59 24.61 -30.76
N LEU A 31 31.85 24.24 -30.54
CA LEU A 31 32.22 22.88 -30.14
C LEU A 31 31.58 22.47 -28.80
N THR A 32 31.58 23.37 -27.81
CA THR A 32 30.96 23.12 -26.50
C THR A 32 29.45 22.91 -26.64
N ASN A 33 28.79 23.73 -27.45
CA ASN A 33 27.36 23.61 -27.72
C ASN A 33 27.04 22.29 -28.44
N ALA A 34 27.83 21.92 -29.45
CA ALA A 34 27.67 20.65 -30.17
C ALA A 34 27.84 19.43 -29.24
N ILE A 35 28.81 19.45 -28.33
CA ILE A 35 28.98 18.39 -27.32
C ILE A 35 27.79 18.32 -26.35
N ILE A 36 27.25 19.46 -25.94
CA ILE A 36 26.06 19.50 -25.07
C ILE A 36 24.83 18.97 -25.81
N GLU A 37 24.65 19.36 -27.07
CA GLU A 37 23.52 18.96 -27.90
C GLU A 37 23.56 17.46 -28.23
N GLU A 38 24.75 16.94 -28.56
CA GLU A 38 24.96 15.51 -28.77
C GLU A 38 24.81 14.71 -27.47
N GLY A 39 25.30 15.25 -26.35
CA GLY A 39 25.07 14.65 -25.03
C GLY A 39 23.58 14.60 -24.65
N ASN A 40 22.81 15.62 -25.01
CA ASN A 40 21.36 15.64 -24.84
C ASN A 40 20.67 14.63 -25.77
N ARG A 41 21.07 14.54 -27.05
CA ARG A 41 20.57 13.51 -27.98
C ARG A 41 20.84 12.11 -27.46
N LEU A 42 22.06 11.82 -27.03
CA LEU A 42 22.44 10.51 -26.48
C LEU A 42 21.65 10.20 -25.19
N SER A 43 21.42 11.20 -24.33
CA SER A 43 20.57 11.03 -23.14
C SER A 43 19.07 10.84 -23.45
N ALA A 44 18.62 11.28 -24.63
CA ALA A 44 17.27 11.02 -25.12
C ALA A 44 17.14 9.64 -25.80
N ILE A 45 18.26 9.08 -26.28
CA ILE A 45 18.32 7.76 -26.92
C ILE A 45 18.44 6.64 -25.86
N VAL A 46 19.14 6.88 -24.75
CA VAL A 46 19.25 5.92 -23.65
C VAL A 46 18.16 6.23 -22.62
N PRO A 47 17.08 5.42 -22.52
CA PRO A 47 16.07 5.63 -21.49
C PRO A 47 16.75 5.60 -20.11
N PRO A 48 16.38 6.51 -19.18
CA PRO A 48 16.97 6.51 -17.86
C PRO A 48 16.77 5.15 -17.21
N LYS A 49 17.85 4.54 -16.71
CA LYS A 49 17.79 3.27 -15.99
C LYS A 49 16.73 3.39 -14.88
N PRO A 50 15.76 2.46 -14.79
CA PRO A 50 14.73 2.54 -13.77
C PRO A 50 15.37 2.54 -12.38
N PRO A 51 14.81 3.28 -11.42
CA PRO A 51 15.33 3.30 -10.06
C PRO A 51 15.36 1.88 -9.46
N PRO A 52 16.36 1.56 -8.62
CA PRO A 52 16.46 0.26 -7.98
C PRO A 52 15.23 -0.05 -7.13
N SER A 53 14.87 -1.33 -7.04
CA SER A 53 13.76 -1.80 -6.21
C SER A 53 14.21 -2.04 -4.78
N ARG A 54 13.40 -1.64 -3.81
CA ARG A 54 13.56 -1.95 -2.38
C ARG A 54 12.31 -2.66 -1.88
N ALA A 55 12.49 -3.82 -1.25
CA ALA A 55 11.36 -4.60 -0.75
C ALA A 55 10.74 -3.94 0.49
N VAL A 56 9.42 -3.96 0.62
CA VAL A 56 8.70 -3.52 1.83
C VAL A 56 9.16 -4.31 3.06
N THR A 57 9.47 -5.59 2.89
CA THR A 57 10.00 -6.47 3.95
C THR A 57 11.38 -6.07 4.47
N SER A 58 12.11 -5.20 3.76
CA SER A 58 13.42 -4.71 4.18
C SER A 58 13.38 -3.54 5.15
N LEU A 59 12.20 -2.95 5.39
CA LEU A 59 12.04 -1.80 6.28
C LEU A 59 11.72 -2.26 7.70
N ASP A 60 12.46 -1.75 8.68
CA ASP A 60 12.10 -1.90 10.09
C ASP A 60 11.11 -0.83 10.57
N ARG A 61 10.55 -1.01 11.77
CA ARG A 61 9.56 -0.09 12.35
C ARG A 61 10.06 1.35 12.50
N ASN A 62 11.33 1.53 12.88
CA ASN A 62 11.92 2.86 13.08
C ASN A 62 12.19 3.55 11.74
N GLU A 63 12.65 2.78 10.75
CA GLU A 63 12.78 3.26 9.38
C GLU A 63 11.43 3.72 8.84
N ILE A 64 10.36 2.92 8.99
CA ILE A 64 9.01 3.27 8.53
C ILE A 64 8.54 4.59 9.16
N ALA A 65 8.66 4.72 10.49
CA ALA A 65 8.28 5.94 11.20
C ALA A 65 9.02 7.17 10.67
N ARG A 66 10.33 7.05 10.44
CA ARG A 66 11.17 8.13 9.92
C ARG A 66 10.84 8.48 8.47
N ILE A 67 10.72 7.47 7.62
CA ILE A 67 10.50 7.60 6.17
C ILE A 67 9.15 8.26 5.91
N PHE A 68 8.10 7.73 6.52
CA PHE A 68 6.72 8.19 6.28
C PHE A 68 6.27 9.30 7.24
N HIS A 69 7.17 9.79 8.09
CA HIS A 69 6.89 10.79 9.13
C HIS A 69 5.71 10.38 10.05
N LEU A 70 5.66 9.09 10.40
CA LEU A 70 4.65 8.53 11.28
C LEU A 70 5.12 8.53 12.73
N THR A 71 4.24 8.92 13.64
CA THR A 71 4.53 8.87 15.09
C THR A 71 3.65 7.84 15.77
N ARG A 72 4.25 6.96 16.58
CA ARG A 72 3.45 6.02 17.40
C ARG A 72 2.75 6.79 18.50
N ASP A 73 1.49 6.47 18.72
CA ASP A 73 0.68 7.06 19.78
C ASP A 73 -0.13 5.96 20.50
N THR A 74 -0.72 6.32 21.63
CA THR A 74 -1.54 5.42 22.44
C THR A 74 -2.89 5.21 21.74
N PRO A 75 -3.41 3.97 21.69
CA PRO A 75 -4.77 3.73 21.20
C PRO A 75 -5.79 4.50 22.04
N MET A 76 -6.73 5.16 21.37
CA MET A 76 -7.86 5.75 22.06
C MET A 76 -8.95 4.69 22.22
N ALA A 77 -9.59 4.62 23.39
CA ALA A 77 -10.60 3.61 23.71
C ALA A 77 -11.65 3.42 22.60
N TYR A 78 -12.24 4.52 22.10
CA TYR A 78 -13.28 4.48 21.06
C TYR A 78 -12.80 3.93 19.71
N GLU A 79 -11.49 3.92 19.43
CA GLU A 79 -10.95 3.46 18.14
C GLU A 79 -11.01 1.94 18.04
N PHE A 80 -10.70 1.25 19.13
CA PHE A 80 -10.58 -0.21 19.15
C PHE A 80 -11.63 -0.90 20.02
N GLU A 81 -12.54 -0.15 20.63
CA GLU A 81 -13.70 -0.73 21.33
C GLU A 81 -14.88 -0.95 20.39
N ALA A 82 -15.56 -2.08 20.60
CA ALA A 82 -16.87 -2.33 20.05
C ALA A 82 -17.87 -1.32 20.64
N SER A 83 -18.70 -0.70 19.79
CA SER A 83 -19.80 0.11 20.30
C SER A 83 -20.77 -0.80 21.06
N PRO A 84 -21.28 -0.41 22.25
CA PRO A 84 -22.28 -1.20 22.99
C PRO A 84 -23.55 -1.50 22.20
N ARG A 85 -23.79 -0.77 21.11
CA ARG A 85 -24.94 -0.92 20.22
C ARG A 85 -24.67 -1.82 19.02
N GLU A 86 -23.45 -2.29 18.84
CA GLU A 86 -23.10 -3.19 17.75
C GLU A 86 -23.36 -4.63 18.18
N PRO A 87 -24.29 -5.34 17.50
CA PRO A 87 -24.50 -6.75 17.78
C PRO A 87 -23.20 -7.53 17.53
N MET A 88 -22.69 -8.17 18.59
CA MET A 88 -21.54 -9.06 18.51
C MET A 88 -22.03 -10.48 18.26
N PHE A 89 -22.03 -10.90 17.00
CA PHE A 89 -22.32 -12.29 16.64
C PHE A 89 -21.19 -12.86 15.78
N LEU A 90 -20.86 -14.12 16.03
CA LEU A 90 -20.02 -14.86 15.11
C LEU A 90 -20.84 -15.17 13.84
N PRO A 91 -20.24 -15.07 12.64
CA PRO A 91 -20.86 -15.57 11.45
C PRO A 91 -21.35 -17.01 11.65
N PRO A 92 -22.59 -17.34 11.28
CA PRO A 92 -23.07 -18.71 11.29
C PRO A 92 -22.08 -19.61 10.54
N HIS A 93 -21.80 -20.78 11.10
CA HIS A 93 -20.85 -21.76 10.58
C HIS A 93 -19.35 -21.43 10.71
N LEU A 94 -18.94 -20.24 11.15
CA LEU A 94 -17.51 -19.93 11.30
C LEU A 94 -16.83 -20.93 12.25
N GLU A 95 -17.42 -21.21 13.41
CA GLU A 95 -16.87 -22.19 14.36
C GLU A 95 -16.75 -23.59 13.75
N ALA A 96 -17.76 -24.01 12.98
CA ALA A 96 -17.74 -25.31 12.30
C ALA A 96 -16.60 -25.38 11.26
N VAL A 97 -16.47 -24.35 10.41
CA VAL A 97 -15.40 -24.27 9.41
C VAL A 97 -14.01 -24.30 10.05
N LEU A 98 -13.82 -23.52 11.12
CA LEU A 98 -12.54 -23.50 11.83
C LEU A 98 -12.25 -24.81 12.56
N SER A 99 -13.28 -25.47 13.10
CA SER A 99 -13.13 -26.81 13.68
C SER A 99 -12.76 -27.85 12.62
N ASP A 100 -13.32 -27.77 11.41
CA ASP A 100 -12.97 -28.66 10.30
C ASP A 100 -11.53 -28.44 9.84
N TYR A 101 -11.06 -27.20 9.85
CA TYR A 101 -9.65 -26.87 9.60
C TYR A 101 -8.73 -27.51 10.64
N ASP A 102 -9.06 -27.35 11.93
CA ASP A 102 -8.28 -27.92 13.02
C ASP A 102 -8.29 -29.47 12.97
N LEU A 103 -9.42 -30.08 12.57
CA LEU A 103 -9.54 -31.53 12.38
C LEU A 103 -8.74 -32.03 11.16
N ALA A 104 -8.84 -31.35 10.02
CA ALA A 104 -8.22 -31.76 8.76
C ALA A 104 -6.70 -31.54 8.75
N MET A 105 -6.22 -30.46 9.35
CA MET A 105 -4.79 -30.14 9.43
C MET A 105 -4.11 -30.82 10.62
N GLY A 106 -4.87 -31.22 11.64
CA GLY A 106 -4.32 -31.85 12.85
C GLY A 106 -3.33 -30.94 13.59
N ARG A 107 -2.34 -31.54 14.26
CA ARG A 107 -1.29 -30.82 15.02
C ARG A 107 -0.06 -30.47 14.17
N THR A 108 -0.18 -30.37 12.84
CA THR A 108 0.97 -30.03 12.00
C THR A 108 1.55 -28.66 12.37
N THR A 109 2.84 -28.47 12.14
CA THR A 109 3.48 -27.15 12.24
C THR A 109 2.69 -26.16 11.41
N THR A 110 2.16 -25.12 12.05
CA THR A 110 1.36 -24.07 11.44
C THR A 110 2.20 -23.31 10.42
N THR A 111 2.02 -23.67 9.16
CA THR A 111 2.62 -22.99 8.02
C THR A 111 1.92 -21.66 7.77
N GLU A 112 2.57 -20.77 7.01
CA GLU A 112 1.94 -19.53 6.57
C GLU A 112 0.67 -19.80 5.76
N ALA A 113 0.66 -20.84 4.93
CA ALA A 113 -0.51 -21.24 4.15
C ALA A 113 -1.69 -21.63 5.05
N SER A 114 -1.46 -22.43 6.10
CA SER A 114 -2.53 -22.80 7.05
C SER A 114 -3.06 -21.60 7.84
N SER A 115 -2.18 -20.70 8.29
CA SER A 115 -2.60 -19.45 8.93
C SER A 115 -3.45 -18.60 7.98
N ARG A 116 -3.01 -18.46 6.72
CA ARG A 116 -3.73 -17.71 5.68
C ARG A 116 -5.11 -18.29 5.42
N SER A 117 -5.26 -19.61 5.27
CA SER A 117 -6.59 -20.24 5.09
C SER A 117 -7.53 -19.92 6.26
N ARG A 118 -7.03 -20.00 7.50
CA ARG A 118 -7.82 -19.67 8.70
C ARG A 118 -8.23 -18.19 8.72
N ILE A 119 -7.31 -17.29 8.38
CA ILE A 119 -7.56 -15.85 8.26
C ILE A 119 -8.60 -15.57 7.17
N ASP A 120 -8.48 -16.21 6.01
CA ASP A 120 -9.39 -16.08 4.88
C ASP A 120 -10.82 -16.45 5.26
N ALA A 121 -11.01 -17.59 5.93
CA ALA A 121 -12.32 -18.01 6.43
C ALA A 121 -12.93 -16.95 7.36
N ILE A 122 -12.13 -16.40 8.28
CA ILE A 122 -12.57 -15.36 9.21
C ILE A 122 -13.01 -14.09 8.46
N ILE A 123 -12.14 -13.50 7.63
CA ILE A 123 -12.43 -12.23 6.96
C ILE A 123 -13.58 -12.36 5.95
N LEU A 124 -13.62 -13.45 5.18
CA LEU A 124 -14.65 -13.69 4.16
C LEU A 124 -16.02 -13.94 4.79
N LEU A 125 -16.09 -14.79 5.82
CA LEU A 125 -17.36 -15.08 6.48
C LEU A 125 -17.87 -13.87 7.27
N THR A 126 -17.00 -13.06 7.86
CA THR A 126 -17.39 -11.79 8.48
C THR A 126 -17.98 -10.82 7.45
N LEU A 127 -17.33 -10.62 6.29
CA LEU A 127 -17.87 -9.73 5.26
C LEU A 127 -19.20 -10.26 4.70
N ALA A 128 -19.27 -11.56 4.42
CA ALA A 128 -20.47 -12.19 3.91
C ALA A 128 -21.65 -12.06 4.89
N GLN A 129 -21.40 -12.24 6.18
CA GLN A 129 -22.43 -12.06 7.20
C GLN A 129 -22.87 -10.60 7.29
N MET A 130 -21.94 -9.66 7.28
CA MET A 130 -22.25 -8.24 7.31
C MET A 130 -23.14 -7.82 6.12
N LYS A 131 -22.85 -8.32 4.91
CA LYS A 131 -23.69 -8.08 3.72
C LYS A 131 -25.10 -8.66 3.89
N LYS A 132 -25.23 -9.86 4.43
CA LYS A 132 -26.54 -10.49 4.70
C LYS A 132 -27.34 -9.71 5.74
N ASP A 133 -26.71 -9.28 6.83
CA ASP A 133 -27.37 -8.56 7.91
C ASP A 133 -27.93 -7.23 7.43
N VAL A 134 -27.13 -6.45 6.68
CA VAL A 134 -27.56 -5.17 6.11
C VAL A 134 -28.68 -5.35 5.09
N ALA A 135 -28.65 -6.43 4.28
CA ALA A 135 -29.71 -6.73 3.32
C ALA A 135 -31.02 -7.20 3.98
N ALA A 136 -30.93 -7.88 5.13
CA ALA A 136 -32.08 -8.40 5.86
C ALA A 136 -32.72 -7.40 6.83
N ASP A 137 -31.99 -6.36 7.25
CA ASP A 137 -32.49 -5.35 8.18
C ASP A 137 -33.43 -4.34 7.49
N PRO A 138 -34.74 -4.34 7.82
CA PRO A 138 -35.70 -3.41 7.21
C PRO A 138 -35.45 -1.94 7.58
N ARG A 139 -34.60 -1.66 8.58
CA ARG A 139 -34.20 -0.29 8.98
C ARG A 139 -32.98 0.21 8.22
N SER A 140 -32.27 -0.65 7.51
CA SER A 140 -31.09 -0.26 6.74
C SER A 140 -31.51 0.59 5.54
N SER A 141 -30.84 1.74 5.37
CA SER A 141 -31.10 2.60 4.21
C SER A 141 -30.60 1.95 2.93
N VAL A 142 -31.23 2.28 1.80
CA VAL A 142 -30.77 1.84 0.46
C VAL A 142 -29.30 2.21 0.21
N SER A 143 -28.86 3.38 0.71
CA SER A 143 -27.45 3.78 0.63
C SER A 143 -26.54 2.84 1.44
N SER A 144 -26.90 2.51 2.68
CA SER A 144 -26.10 1.63 3.54
C SER A 144 -25.96 0.22 2.95
N VAL A 145 -27.05 -0.30 2.37
CA VAL A 145 -27.06 -1.58 1.64
C VAL A 145 -26.10 -1.50 0.46
N ARG A 146 -26.25 -0.50 -0.40
CA ARG A 146 -25.38 -0.35 -1.58
C ARG A 146 -23.91 -0.24 -1.19
N SER A 147 -23.58 0.62 -0.24
CA SER A 147 -22.19 0.87 0.17
C SER A 147 -21.54 -0.37 0.79
N THR A 148 -22.29 -1.15 1.57
CA THR A 148 -21.82 -2.43 2.11
C THR A 148 -21.63 -3.48 1.02
N HIS A 149 -22.54 -3.54 0.04
CA HIS A 149 -22.44 -4.48 -1.08
C HIS A 149 -21.25 -4.19 -2.00
N SER A 150 -20.86 -2.92 -2.14
CA SER A 150 -19.70 -2.44 -2.89
C SER A 150 -18.35 -2.73 -2.24
N LEU A 151 -18.32 -3.34 -1.05
CA LEU A 151 -17.08 -3.81 -0.44
C LEU A 151 -16.64 -5.15 -1.03
N HIS A 152 -15.38 -5.26 -1.39
CA HIS A 152 -14.81 -6.48 -1.93
C HIS A 152 -13.47 -6.79 -1.29
N ILE A 153 -13.14 -8.08 -1.24
CA ILE A 153 -11.86 -8.59 -0.78
C ILE A 153 -11.08 -9.02 -2.03
N GLN A 154 -9.81 -8.66 -2.06
CA GLN A 154 -8.85 -9.11 -3.07
C GLN A 154 -7.63 -9.68 -2.38
N HIS A 155 -7.22 -10.85 -2.84
CA HIS A 155 -6.01 -11.53 -2.42
C HIS A 155 -4.83 -11.12 -3.29
N GLU A 156 -3.63 -11.20 -2.72
CA GLU A 156 -2.36 -11.08 -3.44
C GLU A 156 -2.23 -9.79 -4.27
N THR A 157 -2.35 -8.67 -3.59
CA THR A 157 -2.33 -7.37 -4.22
C THR A 157 -0.90 -6.84 -4.31
N TYR A 158 -0.35 -6.70 -5.53
CA TYR A 158 0.99 -6.13 -5.72
C TYR A 158 0.95 -4.63 -5.54
N VAL A 159 1.96 -4.11 -4.83
CA VAL A 159 2.07 -2.68 -4.54
C VAL A 159 3.45 -2.20 -4.93
N SER A 160 3.52 -1.12 -5.70
CA SER A 160 4.78 -0.43 -6.01
C SER A 160 4.65 1.08 -5.87
N MET A 161 5.64 1.75 -5.28
CA MET A 161 5.64 3.21 -5.16
C MET A 161 7.06 3.78 -5.23
N PRO A 162 7.33 4.78 -6.07
CA PRO A 162 8.60 5.50 -6.04
C PRO A 162 8.70 6.29 -4.73
N TRP A 163 9.88 6.23 -4.11
CA TRP A 163 10.15 6.90 -2.85
C TRP A 163 11.58 7.42 -2.78
N GLU A 164 11.72 8.65 -2.31
CA GLU A 164 13.03 9.28 -2.08
C GLU A 164 13.54 8.90 -0.68
N PHE A 165 14.63 8.14 -0.67
CA PHE A 165 15.41 7.82 0.53
C PHE A 165 16.61 8.78 0.64
N PRO A 166 17.25 8.87 1.81
CA PRO A 166 18.44 9.71 1.97
C PRO A 166 19.58 9.39 1.00
N ASP A 167 19.66 8.15 0.53
CA ASP A 167 20.69 7.63 -0.37
C ASP A 167 20.26 7.56 -1.85
N GLY A 168 19.00 7.89 -2.17
CA GLY A 168 18.55 7.95 -3.56
C GLY A 168 17.06 7.69 -3.77
N LEU A 169 16.62 7.72 -5.03
CA LEU A 169 15.27 7.34 -5.44
C LEU A 169 15.20 5.81 -5.62
N TYR A 170 14.24 5.18 -4.95
CA TYR A 170 13.97 3.74 -5.05
C TYR A 170 12.50 3.50 -5.39
N VAL A 171 12.19 2.30 -5.91
CA VAL A 171 10.80 1.81 -5.97
C VAL A 171 10.57 0.88 -4.80
N LEU A 172 9.73 1.29 -3.85
CA LEU A 172 9.24 0.40 -2.81
C LEU A 172 8.27 -0.62 -3.41
N ARG A 173 8.51 -1.91 -3.19
CA ARG A 173 7.68 -2.99 -3.75
C ARG A 173 7.30 -4.03 -2.71
N GLY A 174 6.09 -4.55 -2.82
CA GLY A 174 5.63 -5.68 -2.02
C GLY A 174 4.35 -6.30 -2.57
N LYS A 175 3.88 -7.33 -1.87
CA LYS A 175 2.61 -8.02 -2.12
C LYS A 175 1.84 -8.08 -0.82
N VAL A 176 0.64 -7.52 -0.80
CA VAL A 176 -0.28 -7.56 0.34
C VAL A 176 -1.06 -8.86 0.25
N ASP A 177 -1.15 -9.61 1.35
CA ASP A 177 -1.85 -10.91 1.35
C ASP A 177 -3.34 -10.76 1.05
N CYS A 178 -3.98 -9.77 1.68
CA CYS A 178 -5.37 -9.44 1.42
C CYS A 178 -5.63 -7.94 1.58
N SER A 179 -6.43 -7.37 0.69
CA SER A 179 -6.89 -5.99 0.74
C SER A 179 -8.41 -5.91 0.64
N VAL A 180 -9.02 -5.01 1.39
CA VAL A 180 -10.45 -4.67 1.28
C VAL A 180 -10.61 -3.31 0.63
N TRP A 181 -11.40 -3.30 -0.44
CA TRP A 181 -11.60 -2.15 -1.30
C TRP A 181 -13.08 -1.87 -1.54
N TYR A 182 -13.37 -0.67 -2.04
CA TYR A 182 -14.70 -0.21 -2.36
C TYR A 182 -14.80 0.14 -3.85
N GLU A 183 -15.81 -0.43 -4.54
CA GLU A 183 -16.12 -0.22 -5.97
C GLU A 183 -15.05 -0.60 -7.01
N ASN A 184 -13.90 0.08 -7.06
CA ASN A 184 -12.87 -0.20 -8.05
C ASN A 184 -11.55 -0.64 -7.38
N PRO A 185 -11.07 -1.87 -7.62
CA PRO A 185 -9.81 -2.36 -7.05
C PRO A 185 -8.58 -1.54 -7.49
N ASP A 186 -8.66 -0.86 -8.63
CA ASP A 186 -7.55 -0.08 -9.19
C ASP A 186 -7.38 1.30 -8.51
N CYS A 187 -8.36 1.73 -7.69
CA CYS A 187 -8.33 3.02 -7.01
C CYS A 187 -7.72 2.91 -5.61
N LEU A 188 -6.41 3.11 -5.51
CA LEU A 188 -5.59 2.83 -4.31
C LEU A 188 -5.93 3.68 -3.11
N GLU A 189 -6.32 4.91 -3.36
CA GLU A 189 -6.80 5.82 -2.34
C GLU A 189 -8.11 5.31 -1.69
N THR A 190 -8.83 4.39 -2.35
CA THR A 190 -10.04 3.74 -1.84
C THR A 190 -9.77 2.39 -1.16
N ASN A 191 -8.55 1.86 -1.24
CA ASN A 191 -8.14 0.69 -0.45
C ASN A 191 -8.11 1.07 1.03
N CYS A 192 -8.85 0.34 1.86
CA CYS A 192 -9.18 0.82 3.19
C CYS A 192 -8.78 -0.12 4.33
N VAL A 193 -8.63 -1.43 4.07
CA VAL A 193 -8.04 -2.36 5.05
C VAL A 193 -6.99 -3.23 4.36
N LEU A 194 -5.78 -3.20 4.89
CA LEU A 194 -4.68 -4.05 4.45
C LEU A 194 -4.43 -5.14 5.48
N VAL A 195 -4.45 -6.39 5.05
CA VAL A 195 -4.25 -7.57 5.89
C VAL A 195 -2.93 -8.21 5.51
N GLU A 196 -2.03 -8.30 6.49
CA GLU A 196 -0.76 -9.00 6.39
C GLU A 196 -0.79 -10.24 7.27
N ALA A 197 -0.65 -11.41 6.65
CA ALA A 197 -0.64 -12.70 7.29
C ALA A 197 0.81 -13.20 7.49
N LYS A 198 1.03 -13.90 8.59
CA LYS A 198 2.27 -14.66 8.83
C LYS A 198 1.94 -16.04 9.37
N ARG A 199 2.96 -16.92 9.38
CA ARG A 199 2.88 -18.18 10.13
C ARG A 199 2.69 -17.90 11.62
N LEU A 200 2.07 -18.85 12.33
CA LEU A 200 1.84 -18.76 13.77
C LEU A 200 3.16 -18.44 14.52
N GLY A 201 3.10 -17.47 15.44
CA GLY A 201 4.24 -17.01 16.23
C GLY A 201 5.02 -15.85 15.61
N ASP A 202 4.80 -15.54 14.33
CA ASP A 202 5.56 -14.52 13.59
C ASP A 202 4.78 -13.22 13.37
N VAL A 203 3.71 -12.98 14.12
CA VAL A 203 2.91 -11.74 14.00
C VAL A 203 3.74 -10.46 14.17
N SER A 204 4.83 -10.52 14.92
CA SER A 204 5.75 -9.40 15.10
C SER A 204 6.42 -8.95 13.79
N MET A 205 6.59 -9.86 12.83
CA MET A 205 7.10 -9.59 11.48
C MET A 205 6.02 -9.05 10.54
N ALA A 206 4.74 -9.34 10.80
CA ALA A 206 3.62 -8.84 10.01
C ALA A 206 3.39 -7.34 10.23
N VAL A 207 3.57 -6.84 11.46
CA VAL A 207 3.26 -5.45 11.82
C VAL A 207 4.05 -4.41 11.00
N PRO A 208 5.39 -4.48 10.87
CA PRO A 208 6.14 -3.53 10.04
C PRO A 208 5.73 -3.56 8.56
N GLN A 209 5.47 -4.75 8.01
CA GLN A 209 5.06 -4.90 6.61
C GLN A 209 3.69 -4.27 6.38
N CYS A 210 2.70 -4.61 7.21
CA CYS A 210 1.37 -4.00 7.20
C CYS A 210 1.44 -2.48 7.32
N LEU A 211 2.19 -1.97 8.32
CA LEU A 211 2.33 -0.52 8.54
C LEU A 211 2.97 0.19 7.35
N THR A 212 3.93 -0.45 6.66
CA THR A 212 4.53 0.12 5.45
C THR A 212 3.49 0.28 4.34
N TYR A 213 2.73 -0.76 4.04
CA TYR A 213 1.68 -0.67 3.03
C TYR A 213 0.63 0.39 3.40
N MET A 214 0.22 0.44 4.67
CA MET A 214 -0.68 1.48 5.16
C MET A 214 -0.11 2.88 4.99
N ALA A 215 1.18 3.07 5.25
CA ALA A 215 1.86 4.35 5.09
C ALA A 215 1.93 4.79 3.62
N MET A 216 2.11 3.85 2.69
CA MET A 216 2.06 4.11 1.25
C MET A 216 0.66 4.60 0.81
N VAL A 217 -0.41 3.96 1.31
CA VAL A 217 -1.79 4.42 1.09
C VAL A 217 -2.03 5.79 1.72
N TYR A 218 -1.65 5.99 2.99
CA TYR A 218 -1.79 7.26 3.70
C TYR A 218 -1.15 8.41 2.91
N TRP A 219 0.07 8.21 2.44
CA TRP A 219 0.80 9.22 1.66
C TRP A 219 0.16 9.49 0.30
N THR A 220 -0.35 8.44 -0.36
CA THR A 220 -1.11 8.56 -1.61
C THR A 220 -2.37 9.41 -1.41
N ARG A 221 -3.15 9.13 -0.36
CA ARG A 221 -4.34 9.93 -0.01
C ARG A 221 -3.98 11.38 0.27
N LYS A 222 -2.87 11.62 0.99
CA LYS A 222 -2.36 12.96 1.30
C LYS A 222 -1.98 13.72 0.03
N ARG A 223 -1.29 13.08 -0.91
CA ARG A 223 -0.94 13.67 -2.22
C ARG A 223 -2.17 13.92 -3.11
N ALA A 224 -3.16 13.05 -3.04
CA ALA A 224 -4.43 13.24 -3.73
C ALA A 224 -5.30 14.35 -3.11
N GLY A 225 -4.94 14.88 -1.94
CA GLY A 225 -5.70 15.91 -1.25
C GLY A 225 -7.03 15.40 -0.70
N LEU A 226 -7.12 14.11 -0.35
CA LEU A 226 -8.33 13.57 0.28
C LEU A 226 -8.54 14.17 1.67
N SER A 227 -9.81 14.38 2.02
CA SER A 227 -10.19 14.88 3.34
C SER A 227 -9.98 13.84 4.43
N ASP A 228 -10.27 12.57 4.14
CA ASP A 228 -10.02 11.45 5.03
C ASP A 228 -8.71 10.73 4.66
N LEU A 229 -7.69 10.97 5.48
CA LEU A 229 -6.39 10.30 5.36
C LEU A 229 -6.30 9.04 6.21
N SER A 230 -7.33 8.66 6.97
CA SER A 230 -7.24 7.53 7.90
C SER A 230 -7.07 6.19 7.19
N VAL A 231 -6.11 5.37 7.63
CA VAL A 231 -5.88 4.05 7.04
C VAL A 231 -5.93 2.99 8.12
N TRP A 232 -6.66 1.90 7.86
CA TRP A 232 -6.76 0.77 8.77
C TRP A 232 -6.01 -0.45 8.23
N GLY A 233 -5.51 -1.28 9.12
CA GLY A 233 -4.81 -2.50 8.76
C GLY A 233 -4.91 -3.55 9.85
N ILE A 234 -4.65 -4.79 9.45
CA ILE A 234 -4.62 -5.98 10.30
C ILE A 234 -3.30 -6.70 10.03
N ALA A 235 -2.52 -6.93 11.08
CA ALA A 235 -1.37 -7.82 11.04
C ALA A 235 -1.66 -9.03 11.93
N THR A 236 -1.66 -10.23 11.37
CA THR A 236 -2.11 -11.43 12.10
C THR A 236 -1.37 -12.69 11.68
N ASP A 237 -1.30 -13.64 12.61
CA ASP A 237 -0.83 -15.01 12.36
C ASP A 237 -1.94 -16.06 12.55
N SER A 238 -3.20 -15.59 12.51
CA SER A 238 -4.47 -16.28 12.83
C SER A 238 -4.83 -16.40 14.31
N ASP A 239 -3.86 -16.31 15.23
CA ASP A 239 -4.13 -16.35 16.68
C ASP A 239 -4.01 -14.96 17.31
N TYR A 240 -2.93 -14.22 16.99
CA TYR A 240 -2.77 -12.83 17.38
C TYR A 240 -3.27 -11.91 16.27
N TRP A 241 -4.12 -10.95 16.64
CA TRP A 241 -4.71 -9.99 15.72
C TRP A 241 -4.31 -8.57 16.14
N ASN A 242 -3.36 -7.99 15.42
CA ASN A 242 -2.91 -6.62 15.63
C ASN A 242 -3.71 -5.71 14.70
N PHE A 243 -4.64 -4.94 15.26
CA PHE A 243 -5.36 -3.90 14.55
C PHE A 243 -4.54 -2.63 14.58
N ILE A 244 -4.34 -2.02 13.41
CA ILE A 244 -3.51 -0.83 13.23
C ILE A 244 -4.38 0.28 12.64
N HIS A 245 -4.23 1.50 13.16
CA HIS A 245 -4.90 2.69 12.64
C HIS A 245 -3.89 3.80 12.45
N ILE A 246 -3.68 4.25 11.20
CA ILE A 246 -3.02 5.53 10.91
C ILE A 246 -4.11 6.61 10.90
N ARG A 247 -3.97 7.59 11.80
CA ARG A 247 -4.89 8.72 11.94
C ARG A 247 -4.56 9.81 10.92
N PRO A 248 -5.51 10.72 10.63
CA PRO A 248 -5.28 11.79 9.65
C PRO A 248 -4.05 12.66 9.91
N GLY A 249 -3.68 12.86 11.19
CA GLY A 249 -2.49 13.63 11.60
C GLY A 249 -1.14 12.93 11.41
N GLY A 250 -1.10 11.70 10.87
CA GLY A 250 0.15 10.95 10.71
C GLY A 250 0.64 10.29 12.01
N THR A 251 -0.25 10.12 13.00
CA THR A 251 0.02 9.24 14.15
C THR A 251 -0.57 7.87 13.90
N PHE A 252 0.02 6.82 14.49
CA PHE A 252 -0.55 5.48 14.42
C PHE A 252 -0.68 4.83 15.79
N ALA A 253 -1.73 4.04 15.96
CA ALA A 253 -2.00 3.25 17.14
C ALA A 253 -2.23 1.77 16.78
N THR A 254 -2.02 0.90 17.76
CA THR A 254 -2.13 -0.55 17.60
C THR A 254 -2.86 -1.15 18.80
N GLU A 255 -3.81 -2.05 18.56
CA GLU A 255 -4.47 -2.85 19.59
C GLU A 255 -4.36 -4.33 19.25
N ILE A 256 -4.15 -5.19 20.27
CA ILE A 256 -3.90 -6.62 20.07
C ILE A 256 -5.01 -7.43 20.72
N TYR A 257 -5.60 -8.33 19.94
CA TYR A 257 -6.53 -9.33 20.43
C TYR A 257 -5.99 -10.74 20.19
N ILE A 258 -6.33 -11.67 21.07
CA ILE A 258 -5.99 -13.09 20.96
C ILE A 258 -7.26 -13.85 20.58
N TYR A 259 -7.19 -14.66 19.53
CA TYR A 259 -8.34 -15.36 18.96
C TYR A 259 -8.99 -16.28 19.97
N HIS A 260 -8.20 -17.09 20.67
CA HIS A 260 -8.72 -18.01 21.69
C HIS A 260 -9.42 -17.31 22.86
N ASN A 261 -9.03 -16.08 23.20
CA ASN A 261 -9.58 -15.36 24.35
C ASN A 261 -10.77 -14.47 23.98
N THR A 262 -10.73 -13.88 22.78
CA THR A 262 -11.62 -12.77 22.40
C THR A 262 -12.10 -12.84 20.94
N PRO A 263 -12.61 -13.99 20.46
CA PRO A 263 -12.95 -14.16 19.05
C PRO A 263 -14.06 -13.18 18.62
N LEU A 264 -15.05 -12.94 19.48
CA LEU A 264 -16.12 -11.96 19.23
C LEU A 264 -15.60 -10.53 19.06
N LYS A 265 -14.58 -10.12 19.83
CA LYS A 265 -13.98 -8.78 19.69
C LYS A 265 -13.27 -8.63 18.35
N ILE A 266 -12.57 -9.67 17.91
CA ILE A 266 -11.90 -9.69 16.60
C ILE A 266 -12.93 -9.53 15.47
N MET A 267 -14.01 -10.32 15.49
CA MET A 267 -15.08 -10.19 14.48
C MET A 267 -15.75 -8.83 14.50
N CYS A 268 -16.00 -8.28 15.70
CA CYS A 268 -16.56 -6.95 15.85
C CYS A 268 -15.63 -5.89 15.27
N MET A 269 -14.32 -6.01 15.51
CA MET A 269 -13.33 -5.09 14.95
C MET A 269 -13.24 -5.19 13.44
N ILE A 270 -13.17 -6.39 12.86
CA ILE A 270 -13.19 -6.58 11.41
C ILE A 270 -14.46 -5.95 10.79
N SER A 271 -15.63 -6.20 11.40
CA SER A 271 -16.90 -5.63 10.93
C SER A 271 -16.92 -4.10 11.04
N LYS A 272 -16.37 -3.55 12.14
CA LYS A 272 -16.21 -2.10 12.33
C LYS A 272 -15.31 -1.51 11.25
N LEU A 273 -14.21 -2.17 10.91
CA LEU A 273 -13.34 -1.73 9.82
C LEU A 273 -14.08 -1.72 8.48
N TYR A 274 -14.79 -2.79 8.13
CA TYR A 274 -15.60 -2.82 6.90
C TYR A 274 -16.64 -1.70 6.85
N ARG A 275 -17.34 -1.44 7.96
CA ARG A 275 -18.28 -0.31 8.04
C ARG A 275 -17.60 1.05 7.85
N ARG A 276 -16.41 1.24 8.43
CA ARG A 276 -15.61 2.46 8.22
C ARG A 276 -15.23 2.62 6.75
N VAL A 277 -14.80 1.54 6.09
CA VAL A 277 -14.50 1.55 4.65
C VAL A 277 -15.71 2.00 3.83
N ALA A 278 -16.87 1.37 4.07
CA ALA A 278 -18.09 1.67 3.34
C ALA A 278 -18.54 3.14 3.54
N GLN A 279 -18.31 3.71 4.72
CA GLN A 279 -18.65 5.11 5.03
C GLN A 279 -17.67 6.11 4.40
N THR A 280 -16.37 5.84 4.46
CA THR A 280 -15.34 6.73 3.90
C THR A 280 -15.43 6.78 2.36
N ALA A 281 -15.89 5.71 1.73
CA ALA A 281 -15.95 5.60 0.28
C ALA A 281 -17.20 6.24 -0.37
N GLU A 282 -18.14 6.76 0.42
CA GLU A 282 -19.25 7.61 -0.09
C GLU A 282 -18.78 9.04 -0.47
N LEU A 283 -17.49 9.36 -0.31
CA LEU A 283 -16.92 10.70 -0.46
C LEU A 283 -16.22 11.07 -1.79
N PRO A 284 -16.10 10.25 -2.86
CA PRO A 284 -15.59 10.77 -4.12
C PRO A 284 -16.62 11.69 -4.77
N THR A 285 -16.34 13.00 -4.72
CA THR A 285 -16.97 13.97 -5.61
C THR A 285 -16.76 13.52 -7.06
N LYS A 286 -17.89 13.40 -7.78
CA LYS A 286 -17.94 13.14 -9.22
C LYS A 286 -16.86 13.96 -9.94
N ASN A 287 -16.09 13.32 -10.82
CA ASN A 287 -15.26 13.91 -11.89
C ASN A 287 -13.74 14.08 -11.71
N LYS A 288 -13.02 13.15 -11.09
CA LYS A 288 -11.58 13.05 -11.42
C LYS A 288 -11.14 11.61 -11.61
N ARG A 289 -10.74 11.32 -12.86
CA ARG A 289 -10.04 10.10 -13.27
C ARG A 289 -8.60 10.25 -12.77
N TRP A 290 -8.32 9.72 -11.59
CA TRP A 290 -7.03 9.89 -10.91
C TRP A 290 -6.10 8.74 -11.26
N THR A 291 -5.33 8.86 -12.34
CA THR A 291 -4.42 7.78 -12.76
C THR A 291 -3.00 8.24 -13.10
N ALA A 292 -2.53 9.40 -12.60
CA ALA A 292 -1.17 9.84 -12.93
C ALA A 292 -0.39 10.58 -11.82
N ALA A 293 -1.05 11.09 -10.76
CA ALA A 293 -0.40 12.04 -9.85
C ALA A 293 0.27 11.42 -8.61
N SER A 294 -0.08 10.18 -8.23
CA SER A 294 0.38 9.56 -6.98
C SER A 294 1.65 8.72 -7.12
N GLY A 295 1.93 8.20 -8.32
CA GLY A 295 3.11 7.36 -8.63
C GLY A 295 3.04 5.95 -8.05
N ILE A 296 2.04 5.62 -7.23
CA ILE A 296 1.81 4.27 -6.74
C ILE A 296 1.07 3.45 -7.82
N SER A 297 1.55 2.24 -8.10
CA SER A 297 0.83 1.29 -8.97
C SER A 297 0.47 0.06 -8.17
N PHE A 298 -0.76 -0.42 -8.36
CA PHE A 298 -1.09 -1.79 -8.00
C PHE A 298 -1.45 -2.52 -9.28
N ALA A 299 -1.07 -3.77 -9.32
CA ALA A 299 -1.46 -4.69 -10.35
C ALA A 299 -2.10 -5.89 -9.67
N SER A 300 -3.20 -6.38 -10.22
CA SER A 300 -3.62 -7.74 -9.93
C SER A 300 -2.52 -8.70 -10.36
N TYR A 301 -2.50 -9.92 -9.84
CA TYR A 301 -1.54 -10.94 -10.26
C TYR A 301 -1.52 -11.12 -11.79
N GLU A 302 -2.69 -11.05 -12.45
CA GLU A 302 -2.84 -11.14 -13.90
C GLU A 302 -2.18 -9.96 -14.63
N THR A 303 -2.43 -8.72 -14.18
CA THR A 303 -1.81 -7.53 -14.78
C THR A 303 -0.29 -7.47 -14.53
N ALA A 304 0.17 -7.94 -13.37
CA ALA A 304 1.60 -8.00 -13.03
C ALA A 304 2.35 -9.04 -13.87
N LEU A 305 1.72 -10.17 -14.18
CA LEU A 305 2.25 -11.19 -15.08
C LEU A 305 2.39 -10.67 -16.51
N GLU A 306 1.37 -9.97 -17.03
CA GLU A 306 1.43 -9.37 -18.36
C GLU A 306 2.55 -8.33 -18.47
N GLU A 307 2.72 -7.44 -17.48
CA GLU A 307 3.82 -6.47 -17.46
C GLU A 307 5.22 -7.11 -17.36
N THR A 308 5.32 -8.29 -16.77
CA THR A 308 6.59 -9.02 -16.63
C THR A 308 6.92 -9.80 -17.91
N GLN A 309 5.91 -10.47 -18.50
CA GLN A 309 6.07 -11.20 -19.76
C GLN A 309 6.33 -10.29 -20.96
N LEU A 310 5.78 -9.07 -20.99
CA LEU A 310 6.12 -8.08 -22.01
C LEU A 310 7.57 -7.60 -21.91
N LYS A 311 8.14 -7.49 -20.70
CA LYS A 311 9.54 -7.09 -20.52
C LYS A 311 10.52 -8.19 -20.91
N ASP A 312 10.20 -9.44 -20.60
CA ASP A 312 11.03 -10.58 -20.97
C ASP A 312 10.97 -10.88 -22.49
N ALA A 313 9.86 -10.52 -23.16
CA ALA A 313 9.74 -10.66 -24.62
C ALA A 313 10.57 -9.62 -25.37
N ASP A 314 10.66 -8.38 -24.88
CA ASP A 314 11.49 -7.33 -25.48
C ASP A 314 13.00 -7.63 -25.31
N GLU A 315 13.42 -8.23 -24.17
CA GLU A 315 14.82 -8.67 -23.94
C GLU A 315 15.24 -9.90 -24.79
N LEU A 316 14.29 -10.62 -25.41
CA LEU A 316 14.57 -11.75 -26.31
C LEU A 316 14.61 -11.33 -27.80
N THR A 317 14.39 -10.06 -28.11
CA THR A 317 14.41 -9.50 -29.48
C THR A 317 15.54 -8.49 -29.75
N GLU A 318 16.42 -8.23 -28.79
CA GLU A 318 17.72 -7.54 -28.98
C GLU A 318 18.90 -8.51 -28.97
#